data_AF-A0A967ZBY3-F1
#
_entry.id   AF-A0A967ZBY3-F1
#
_cell.length_a   1.000
_cell.length_b   1.000
_cell.length_c   1.000
_cell.angle_alpha   90.00
_cell.angle_beta   90.00
_cell.angle_gamma   90.00
#
_symmetry.space_group_name_H-M   'P 1'
#
loop_
_entity.id
_entity.type
_entity.pdbx_description
1 polymer ?
#
loop_
_entity_poly.entity_id
_entity_poly.type
_entity_poly.pdbx_seq_one_letter_code
_entity_poly.pdbx_strand_id
1 'polypeptide(L)' 'KYGEIMEHPLCLEYTPEIVAASHTVGAVQTRNLGTIGGNLVTCVPSADSAPSLLVLDAEVTVAGTEGNRRMPLTDF' A
#
# COMPACT_ATOMS: atom_id res chain seq x y z
N LYS A 1 6.39 -3.48 5.41
CA LYS A 1 5.21 -3.93 6.21
C LYS A 1 4.48 -2.71 6.75
N TYR A 2 3.23 -2.82 7.17
CA TYR A 2 2.49 -1.65 7.68
C TYR A 2 3.14 -1.02 8.91
N GLY A 3 3.65 -1.82 9.86
CA GLY A 3 4.37 -1.28 11.01
C GLY A 3 5.58 -0.43 10.61
N GLU A 4 6.33 -0.86 9.58
CA GLU A 4 7.48 -0.11 9.06
C GLU A 4 7.05 1.20 8.38
N ILE A 5 5.95 1.19 7.63
CA ILE A 5 5.42 2.39 6.96
C ILE A 5 5.03 3.45 7.99
N MET A 6 4.40 3.04 9.10
CA MET A 6 3.93 3.94 10.15
C MET A 6 5.06 4.71 10.85
N GLU A 7 6.26 4.15 10.89
CA GLU A 7 7.40 4.69 11.62
C GLU A 7 8.47 5.29 10.69
N HIS A 8 8.35 5.08 9.38
CA HIS A 8 9.38 5.50 8.43
C HIS A 8 9.39 7.03 8.26
N PRO A 9 10.51 7.73 8.49
CA PRO A 9 10.57 9.20 8.44
C PRO A 9 10.08 9.78 7.11
N LEU A 10 10.45 9.18 5.98
CA LEU A 10 9.99 9.64 4.67
C LEU A 10 8.47 9.46 4.47
N CYS A 11 7.87 8.43 5.07
CA CYS A 11 6.42 8.24 4.95
C CYS A 11 5.68 9.25 5.82
N LEU A 12 6.21 9.54 7.01
CA LEU A 12 5.67 10.59 7.89
C LEU A 12 5.75 11.99 7.24
N GLU A 13 6.82 12.27 6.49
CA GLU A 13 7.05 13.57 5.85
C GLU A 13 6.30 13.73 4.52
N TYR A 14 6.36 12.72 3.65
CA TYR A 14 5.89 12.84 2.26
C TYR A 14 4.58 12.12 1.97
N THR A 15 4.19 11.12 2.78
CA THR A 15 2.96 10.36 2.55
C THR A 15 2.13 10.12 3.82
N PRO A 16 1.76 11.19 4.56
CA PRO A 16 1.06 11.08 5.84
C PRO A 16 -0.31 10.37 5.73
N GLU A 17 -0.98 10.47 4.59
CA GLU A 17 -2.22 9.75 4.28
C GLU A 17 -2.05 8.23 4.16
N ILE A 18 -0.87 7.77 3.72
CA ILE A 18 -0.52 6.33 3.70
C ILE A 18 -0.22 5.86 5.13
N VAL A 19 0.44 6.69 5.93
CA VAL A 19 0.67 6.41 7.35
C VAL A 19 -0.67 6.30 8.08
N ALA A 20 -1.57 7.26 7.89
CA ALA A 20 -2.90 7.27 8.51
C ALA A 20 -3.70 6.01 8.13
N ALA A 21 -3.73 5.63 6.85
CA ALA A 21 -4.37 4.39 6.40
C ALA A 21 -3.71 3.13 7.01
N SER A 22 -2.39 3.15 7.19
CA SER A 22 -1.68 2.03 7.82
C SER A 22 -2.13 1.78 9.26
N HIS A 23 -2.58 2.81 9.99
CA HIS A 23 -3.12 2.66 11.34
C HIS A 23 -4.50 2.00 11.39
N THR A 24 -5.27 1.98 10.29
CA THR A 24 -6.62 1.36 10.27
C THR A 24 -6.58 -0.13 9.96
N VAL A 25 -5.44 -0.63 9.43
CA VAL A 25 -5.27 -2.04 9.04
C VAL A 25 -5.28 -2.94 10.27
N GLY A 26 -6.38 -3.64 10.52
CA GLY A 26 -6.49 -4.75 11.48
C GLY A 26 -5.89 -4.49 12.87
N ALA A 27 -5.35 -5.55 13.48
CA ALA A 27 -4.63 -5.47 14.75
C ALA A 27 -3.12 -5.25 14.54
N VAL A 28 -2.38 -4.94 15.61
CA VAL A 28 -0.92 -4.76 15.58
C VAL A 28 -0.21 -5.97 14.94
N GLN A 29 -0.66 -7.18 15.28
CA GLN A 29 -0.13 -8.43 14.72
C GLN A 29 -0.35 -8.53 13.21
N THR A 30 -1.52 -8.09 12.73
CA THR A 30 -1.83 -7.99 11.31
C THR A 30 -0.89 -7.01 10.63
N ARG A 31 -0.63 -5.84 11.22
CA ARG A 31 0.27 -4.81 10.64
C ARG A 31 1.74 -5.22 10.61
N ASN A 32 2.17 -6.03 11.57
CA ASN A 32 3.54 -6.53 11.66
C ASN A 32 3.86 -7.61 10.61
N LEU A 33 2.83 -8.22 10.02
CA LEU A 33 2.99 -9.21 8.94
C LEU A 33 2.50 -8.68 7.60
N GLY A 34 1.43 -7.88 7.60
CA GLY A 34 0.76 -7.35 6.43
C GLY A 34 1.65 -6.38 5.65
N THR A 35 1.51 -6.47 4.33
CA THR A 35 2.22 -5.62 3.37
C THR A 35 1.22 -4.82 2.55
N ILE A 36 1.65 -3.64 2.10
CA ILE A 36 0.83 -2.79 1.24
C ILE A 36 0.51 -3.47 -0.10
N GLY A 37 1.49 -4.16 -0.70
CA GLY A 37 1.28 -4.93 -1.93
C GLY A 37 0.33 -6.12 -1.74
N GLY A 38 0.41 -6.81 -0.60
CA GLY A 38 -0.52 -7.89 -0.28
C GLY A 38 -1.96 -7.40 -0.10
N ASN A 39 -2.14 -6.25 0.57
CA ASN A 39 -3.46 -5.62 0.72
C ASN A 39 -4.07 -5.24 -0.64
N LEU A 40 -3.26 -4.67 -1.55
CA LEU A 40 -3.69 -4.35 -2.91
C LEU A 40 -4.13 -5.59 -3.70
N VAL A 41 -3.29 -6.63 -3.77
CA VAL A 41 -3.55 -7.85 -4.56
C VAL A 41 -4.70 -8.69 -4.00
N THR A 42 -5.09 -8.48 -2.74
CA THR A 42 -6.27 -9.12 -2.17
C THR A 42 -7.57 -8.63 -2.84
N CYS A 43 -7.56 -7.45 -3.47
CA CYS A 43 -8.65 -6.90 -4.28
C CYS A 43 -10.03 -6.87 -3.59
N VAL A 44 -10.05 -6.69 -2.26
CA VAL A 44 -11.31 -6.50 -1.53
C VAL A 44 -11.72 -5.03 -1.56
N PRO A 45 -13.04 -4.72 -1.69
CA PRO A 45 -13.51 -3.33 -1.67
C PRO A 45 -13.15 -2.56 -0.38
N SER A 46 -12.90 -3.29 0.72
CA SER A 46 -12.54 -2.74 2.03
C SER A 46 -11.03 -2.60 2.23
N ALA A 47 -10.21 -2.65 1.18
CA ALA A 47 -8.75 -2.53 1.31
C ALA A 47 -8.37 -1.14 1.81
N ASP A 48 -7.82 -1.07 3.04
CA ASP A 48 -7.50 0.18 3.73
C ASP A 48 -6.55 1.10 2.95
N SER A 49 -5.56 0.52 2.26
CA SER A 49 -4.49 1.31 1.63
C SER A 49 -4.77 1.73 0.19
N ALA A 50 -5.75 1.11 -0.47
CA ALA A 50 -6.06 1.41 -1.87
C ALA A 50 -6.54 2.87 -2.09
N PRO A 51 -7.45 3.44 -1.27
CA PRO A 51 -7.90 4.81 -1.47
C PRO A 51 -6.78 5.85 -1.38
N SER A 52 -5.90 5.75 -0.36
CA SER A 52 -4.78 6.68 -0.21
C SER A 52 -3.81 6.60 -1.38
N LEU A 53 -3.56 5.39 -1.91
CA LEU A 53 -2.69 5.23 -3.08
C LEU A 53 -3.30 5.77 -4.37
N LEU A 54 -4.62 5.64 -4.55
CA LEU A 54 -5.33 6.22 -5.70
C LEU A 54 -5.28 7.75 -5.67
N VAL A 55 -5.44 8.38 -4.50
CA VAL A 55 -5.35 9.83 -4.34
C VAL A 55 -3.96 10.36 -4.67
N LEU A 56 -2.92 9.56 -4.43
CA LEU A 56 -1.52 9.91 -4.73
C LEU A 56 -1.10 9.59 -6.17
N ASP A 57 -2.03 9.19 -7.04
CA ASP A 57 -1.74 8.74 -8.40
C ASP A 57 -0.64 7.67 -8.45
N ALA A 58 -0.67 6.73 -7.49
CA ALA A 58 0.36 5.71 -7.36
C ALA A 58 0.42 4.80 -8.60
N GLU A 59 1.61 4.31 -8.90
CA GLU A 59 1.83 3.29 -9.92
C GLU A 59 2.34 1.99 -9.28
N VAL A 60 1.97 0.88 -9.89
CA VAL A 60 2.41 -0.45 -9.47
C VAL A 60 3.36 -1.03 -10.51
N THR A 61 4.36 -1.75 -10.02
CA THR A 61 5.25 -2.56 -10.86
C THR A 61 4.88 -4.02 -10.70
N VAL A 62 4.52 -4.68 -11.79
CA VAL A 62 4.19 -6.10 -11.83
C VAL A 62 5.31 -6.84 -12.54
N ALA A 63 5.95 -7.75 -11.81
CA ALA A 63 6.97 -8.64 -12.34
C ALA A 63 6.32 -9.92 -12.89
N GLY A 64 6.78 -10.38 -14.06
CA GLY A 64 6.34 -11.62 -14.70
C GLY A 64 7.47 -12.30 -15.48
N THR A 65 7.16 -13.41 -16.14
CA THR A 65 8.14 -14.18 -16.93
C THR A 65 8.72 -13.42 -18.12
N GLU A 66 7.99 -12.40 -18.61
CA GLU A 66 8.39 -11.54 -19.73
C GLU A 66 9.04 -10.22 -19.27
N GLY A 67 9.33 -10.10 -17.98
CA GLY A 67 9.91 -8.89 -17.37
C GLY A 67 8.91 -8.09 -16.54
N ASN A 68 9.22 -6.81 -16.32
CA ASN A 68 8.44 -5.92 -15.47
C ASN A 68 7.58 -4.99 -16.32
N ARG A 69 6.31 -4.82 -15.92
CA ARG A 69 5.43 -3.78 -16.44
C ARG A 69 5.06 -2.82 -15.32
N ARG A 70 4.95 -1.52 -15.64
CA ARG A 70 4.47 -0.48 -14.73
C ARG A 70 3.15 0.07 -15.28
N MET A 71 2.19 0.30 -14.41
CA MET A 71 0.89 0.88 -14.76
C MET A 71 0.35 1.74 -13.62
N PRO A 72 -0.51 2.72 -13.92
CA PRO A 72 -1.31 3.43 -12.92
C PRO A 72 -2.11 2.45 -12.07
N LEU A 73 -2.26 2.73 -10.77
CA LEU A 73 -3.08 1.90 -9.89
C LEU A 73 -4.56 1.87 -10.31
N THR A 74 -5.04 2.89 -11.02
CA THR A 74 -6.39 2.91 -11.60
C THR A 74 -6.62 1.83 -12.66
N ASP A 75 -5.53 1.35 -13.27
CA ASP A 75 -5.55 0.37 -14.35
C ASP A 75 -5.08 -1.02 -13.89
N PHE A 76 -4.78 -1.17 -12.60
CA PHE A 76 -4.22 -2.39 -11.99
C PHE A 76 -5.24 -3.52 -11.82
#